data_AF-A0A426GMP3-F1
#
_entry.id   AF-A0A426GMP3-F1
#
_cell.length_a   1.000
_cell.length_b   1.000
_cell.length_c   1.000
_cell.angle_alpha   90.00
_cell.angle_beta   90.00
_cell.angle_gamma   90.00
#
_symmetry.space_group_name_H-M   'P 1'
#
loop_
_entity.id
_entity.type
_entity.pdbx_description
1 polymer ?
#
loop_
_entity_poly.entity_id
_entity_poly.type
_entity_poly.pdbx_seq_one_letter_code
_entity_poly.pdbx_strand_id
1 'polypeptide(L)'
;MSLVAFAMNGFLVVLLIAALVFGWRLERRLKALRDSHEGFAKAVADLDNAAARAEQGLADLRAATDEAAETLAVRIERAQALAAQLGELVSRPPQAPSLASKAQPQAPAERPAPRLGRETPPAAAPQGERRLSAADFERLLDREDRVERAARGEPIARPASRPGIAPSQTKETPRSRARIDDDLFDGPGESPSANPRAPRR
;
A
#
# COMPACT_ATOMS: atom_id res chain seq x y z
N MET A 1 -3.10 -25.78 -74.46
CA MET A 1 -2.24 -25.70 -73.26
C MET A 1 -2.25 -27.06 -72.59
N SER A 2 -1.09 -27.69 -72.38
CA SER A 2 -1.04 -29.10 -71.97
C SER A 2 -1.49 -29.28 -70.52
N LEU A 3 -2.35 -30.28 -70.28
CA LEU A 3 -2.81 -30.69 -68.95
C LEU A 3 -1.64 -30.97 -68.00
N VAL A 4 -0.54 -31.49 -68.55
CA VAL A 4 0.71 -31.80 -67.85
C VAL A 4 1.34 -30.55 -67.21
N ALA A 5 1.34 -29.40 -67.90
CA ALA A 5 1.92 -28.17 -67.36
C ALA A 5 1.14 -27.65 -66.15
N PHE A 6 -0.19 -27.75 -66.18
CA PHE A 6 -1.03 -27.40 -65.03
C PHE A 6 -0.81 -28.35 -63.85
N ALA A 7 -0.66 -29.65 -64.10
CA ALA A 7 -0.38 -30.63 -63.04
C ALA A 7 0.98 -30.37 -62.37
N MET A 8 2.03 -30.10 -63.15
CA MET A 8 3.37 -29.83 -62.63
C MET A 8 3.42 -28.52 -61.83
N ASN A 9 2.80 -27.45 -62.34
CA ASN A 9 2.70 -26.19 -61.60
C ASN A 9 1.88 -26.35 -60.31
N GLY A 10 0.77 -27.09 -60.36
CA GLY A 10 -0.02 -27.40 -59.17
C GLY A 10 0.82 -28.11 -58.09
N PHE A 11 1.60 -29.11 -58.49
CA PHE A 11 2.52 -29.81 -57.58
C PHE A 11 3.55 -28.85 -56.96
N LEU A 12 4.20 -28.00 -57.76
CA LEU A 12 5.14 -27.00 -57.25
C LEU A 12 4.51 -26.04 -56.24
N VAL A 13 3.29 -25.57 -56.50
CA VAL A 13 2.56 -24.70 -55.57
C VAL A 13 2.28 -25.43 -54.25
N VAL A 14 1.88 -26.70 -54.29
CA VAL A 14 1.65 -27.50 -53.07
C VAL A 14 2.94 -27.66 -52.26
N LEU A 15 4.07 -27.96 -52.90
CA LEU A 15 5.35 -28.08 -52.21
C LEU A 15 5.80 -26.75 -51.60
N LEU A 16 5.56 -25.64 -52.30
CA LEU A 16 5.88 -24.31 -51.79
C LEU A 16 5.05 -23.97 -50.55
N ILE A 17 3.74 -24.26 -50.58
CA ILE A 17 2.86 -24.07 -49.42
C ILE A 17 3.33 -24.94 -48.26
N ALA A 18 3.68 -26.21 -48.50
CA ALA A 18 4.17 -27.10 -47.45
C ALA A 18 5.46 -26.56 -46.81
N ALA A 19 6.40 -26.06 -47.61
CA ALA A 19 7.63 -25.43 -47.13
C ALA A 19 7.34 -24.17 -46.29
N LEU A 20 6.40 -23.33 -46.73
CA LEU A 20 6.00 -22.12 -46.01
C LEU A 20 5.38 -22.44 -44.64
N VAL A 21 4.47 -23.42 -44.61
CA VAL A 21 3.85 -23.90 -43.35
C VAL A 21 4.92 -24.43 -42.40
N PHE A 22 5.89 -25.18 -42.91
CA PHE A 22 6.96 -25.72 -42.08
C PHE A 22 7.86 -24.62 -41.51
N GLY A 23 8.22 -23.61 -42.33
CA GLY A 23 8.96 -22.44 -41.88
C GLY A 23 8.21 -21.68 -40.77
N TRP A 24 6.91 -21.45 -40.95
CA TRP A 24 6.09 -20.73 -39.98
C TRP A 24 5.91 -21.50 -38.66
N ARG A 25 5.77 -22.83 -38.72
CA ARG A 25 5.70 -23.69 -37.54
C ARG A 25 6.99 -23.67 -36.75
N LEU A 26 8.15 -23.67 -37.42
CA LEU A 26 9.44 -23.67 -36.77
C LEU A 26 9.71 -22.34 -36.05
N GLU A 27 9.39 -21.24 -36.71
CA GLU A 27 9.52 -19.90 -36.13
C GLU A 27 8.61 -19.72 -34.90
N ARG A 28 7.36 -20.20 -34.97
CA ARG A 28 6.45 -20.21 -33.80
C ARG A 28 7.01 -21.02 -32.63
N ARG A 29 7.62 -22.18 -32.90
CA ARG A 29 8.22 -23.03 -31.85
C ARG A 29 9.42 -22.36 -31.19
N LEU A 30 10.32 -21.79 -31.98
CA LEU A 30 11.48 -21.04 -31.46
C LEU A 30 11.03 -19.82 -30.64
N LYS A 31 10.01 -19.10 -31.09
CA LYS A 31 9.47 -17.94 -30.38
C LYS A 31 8.80 -18.34 -29.06
N ALA A 32 8.01 -19.41 -29.04
CA ALA A 32 7.38 -19.91 -27.82
C ALA A 32 8.40 -20.37 -26.76
N LEU A 33 9.52 -20.98 -27.17
CA LEU A 33 10.59 -21.34 -26.24
C LEU A 33 11.32 -20.09 -25.71
N ARG A 34 11.53 -19.07 -26.54
CA ARG A 34 12.21 -17.85 -26.07
C ARG A 34 11.33 -17.04 -25.12
N ASP A 35 10.07 -16.91 -25.47
CA ASP A 35 9.05 -16.23 -24.66
C ASP A 35 8.83 -16.94 -23.32
N SER A 36 8.87 -18.28 -23.30
CA SER A 36 8.80 -19.01 -22.02
C SER A 36 10.03 -18.75 -21.15
N HIS A 37 11.25 -18.72 -21.70
CA HIS A 37 12.46 -18.39 -20.95
C HIS A 37 12.45 -16.96 -20.40
N GLU A 38 12.01 -15.99 -21.18
CA GLU A 38 11.86 -14.60 -20.72
C GLU A 38 10.79 -14.51 -19.62
N GLY A 39 9.66 -15.22 -19.78
CA GLY A 39 8.62 -15.34 -18.76
C GLY A 39 9.13 -15.99 -17.46
N PHE A 40 9.93 -17.05 -17.55
CA PHE A 40 10.55 -17.70 -16.40
C PHE A 40 11.56 -16.78 -15.71
N ALA A 41 12.43 -16.11 -16.47
CA ALA A 41 13.39 -15.16 -15.91
C ALA A 41 12.69 -14.03 -15.13
N LYS A 42 11.58 -13.52 -15.68
CA LYS A 42 10.74 -12.54 -15.00
C LYS A 42 10.08 -13.10 -13.75
N ALA A 43 9.49 -14.30 -13.82
CA ALA A 43 8.84 -14.93 -12.67
C ALA A 43 9.83 -15.22 -11.53
N VAL A 44 11.05 -15.65 -11.85
CA VAL A 44 12.11 -15.86 -10.86
C VAL A 44 12.54 -14.53 -10.24
N ALA A 45 12.72 -13.48 -11.04
CA ALA A 45 13.04 -12.15 -10.50
C ALA A 45 11.93 -11.60 -9.58
N ASP A 46 10.66 -11.81 -9.91
CA ASP A 46 9.53 -11.44 -9.05
C ASP A 46 9.53 -12.27 -7.75
N LEU A 47 9.87 -13.56 -7.82
CA LEU A 47 9.99 -14.44 -6.66
C LEU A 47 11.14 -14.02 -5.73
N ASP A 48 12.31 -13.72 -6.29
CA ASP A 48 13.48 -13.27 -5.52
C ASP A 48 13.18 -11.94 -4.81
N ASN A 49 12.50 -11.01 -5.48
CA ASN A 49 12.04 -9.77 -4.85
C ASN A 49 11.05 -10.03 -3.71
N ALA A 50 10.09 -10.94 -3.90
CA ALA A 50 9.14 -11.31 -2.86
C ALA A 50 9.83 -12.00 -1.67
N ALA A 51 10.80 -12.88 -1.94
CA ALA A 51 11.60 -13.56 -0.93
C ALA A 51 12.45 -12.56 -0.13
N ALA A 52 13.14 -11.64 -0.80
CA ALA A 52 13.91 -10.58 -0.14
C ALA A 52 13.03 -9.72 0.79
N ARG A 53 11.81 -9.40 0.35
CA ARG A 53 10.84 -8.68 1.20
C ARG A 53 10.37 -9.51 2.39
N ALA A 54 10.18 -10.82 2.22
CA ALA A 54 9.82 -11.72 3.32
C ALA A 54 10.97 -11.88 4.32
N GLU A 55 12.21 -11.97 3.86
CA GLU A 55 13.41 -12.02 4.70
C GLU A 55 13.57 -10.73 5.52
N GLN A 56 13.36 -9.57 4.89
CA GLN A 56 13.34 -8.28 5.58
C GLN A 56 12.25 -8.23 6.66
N GLY A 57 11.02 -8.64 6.34
CA GLY A 57 9.94 -8.69 7.33
C GLY A 57 10.22 -9.63 8.50
N LEU A 58 10.89 -10.76 8.25
CA LEU A 58 11.32 -11.68 9.31
C LEU A 58 12.43 -11.07 10.19
N ALA A 59 13.36 -10.34 9.59
CA ALA A 59 14.40 -9.61 10.33
C ALA A 59 13.78 -8.51 11.21
N ASP A 60 12.80 -7.76 10.69
CA ASP A 60 12.06 -6.75 11.43
C ASP A 60 11.27 -7.36 12.59
N LEU A 61 10.60 -8.49 12.36
CA LEU A 61 9.89 -9.22 13.41
C LEU A 61 10.84 -9.69 14.51
N ARG A 62 12.02 -10.23 14.14
CA ARG A 62 13.03 -10.63 15.12
C ARG A 62 13.52 -9.46 15.95
N ALA A 63 13.85 -8.34 15.32
CA ALA A 63 14.28 -7.13 16.01
C ALA A 63 13.19 -6.61 16.97
N ALA A 64 11.93 -6.57 16.52
CA ALA A 64 10.80 -6.14 17.36
C ALA A 64 10.56 -7.11 18.53
N THR A 65 10.72 -8.42 18.32
CA THR A 65 10.60 -9.40 19.40
C THR A 65 11.75 -9.31 20.40
N ASP A 66 12.97 -9.04 19.96
CA ASP A 66 14.12 -8.87 20.84
C ASP A 66 13.97 -7.61 21.71
N GLU A 67 13.52 -6.50 21.12
CA GLU A 67 13.20 -5.28 21.86
C GLU A 67 12.06 -5.52 22.87
N ALA A 68 10.99 -6.21 22.44
CA ALA A 68 9.89 -6.56 23.34
C ALA A 68 10.37 -7.45 24.50
N ALA A 69 11.23 -8.44 24.25
CA ALA A 69 11.79 -9.31 25.26
C ALA A 69 12.62 -8.54 26.30
N GLU A 70 13.48 -7.62 25.86
CA GLU A 70 14.29 -6.78 26.75
C GLU A 70 13.40 -5.89 27.63
N THR A 71 12.40 -5.24 27.04
CA THR A 71 11.46 -4.41 27.84
C THR A 71 10.68 -5.24 28.86
N LEU A 72 10.36 -6.49 28.54
CA LEU A 72 9.68 -7.40 29.45
C LEU A 72 10.60 -7.80 30.61
N ALA A 73 11.87 -8.12 30.32
CA ALA A 73 12.87 -8.46 31.33
C ALA A 73 13.05 -7.33 32.35
N VAL A 74 13.22 -6.08 31.88
CA VAL A 74 13.33 -4.90 32.76
C VAL A 74 12.09 -4.73 33.64
N ARG A 75 10.89 -4.99 33.12
CA ARG A 75 9.64 -4.92 33.91
C ARG A 75 9.57 -6.02 34.96
N ILE A 76 10.01 -7.23 34.63
CA ILE A 76 10.07 -8.35 35.57
C ILE A 76 11.04 -8.05 36.71
N GLU A 77 12.23 -7.55 36.40
CA GLU A 77 13.23 -7.18 37.41
C GLU A 77 12.70 -6.10 38.36
N ARG A 78 12.05 -5.06 37.82
CA ARG A 78 11.39 -4.02 38.65
C ARG A 78 10.28 -4.59 39.53
N ALA A 79 9.45 -5.48 39.00
CA ALA A 79 8.39 -6.12 39.77
C ALA A 79 8.96 -7.00 40.90
N GLN A 80 10.02 -7.75 40.64
CA GLN A 80 10.73 -8.55 41.65
C GLN A 80 11.36 -7.67 42.72
N ALA A 81 11.99 -6.55 42.34
CA ALA A 81 12.57 -5.61 43.29
C ALA A 81 11.50 -4.97 44.20
N LEU A 82 10.34 -4.61 43.64
CA LEU A 82 9.21 -4.10 44.42
C LEU A 82 8.61 -5.18 45.33
N ALA A 83 8.46 -6.41 44.84
CA ALA A 83 7.99 -7.54 45.63
C ALA A 83 8.93 -7.84 46.81
N ALA A 84 10.25 -7.78 46.60
CA ALA A 84 11.25 -7.95 47.66
C ALA A 84 11.15 -6.84 48.73
N GLN A 85 10.98 -5.57 48.32
CA GLN A 85 10.78 -4.46 49.25
C GLN A 85 9.50 -4.63 50.09
N LEU A 86 8.40 -5.06 49.47
CA LEU A 86 7.15 -5.36 50.19
C LEU A 86 7.34 -6.53 51.16
N GLY A 87 8.05 -7.57 50.75
CA GLY A 87 8.38 -8.72 51.60
C GLY A 87 9.19 -8.34 52.85
N GLU A 88 10.18 -7.45 52.69
CA GLU A 88 10.98 -6.93 53.80
C GLU A 88 10.13 -6.07 54.76
N LEU A 89 9.27 -5.20 54.23
CA LEU A 89 8.37 -4.38 55.05
C LEU A 89 7.35 -5.21 55.83
N VAL A 90 6.84 -6.30 55.27
CA VAL A 90 5.92 -7.23 55.94
C VAL A 90 6.66 -8.09 56.96
N SER A 91 7.88 -8.54 56.66
CA SER A 91 8.68 -9.38 57.55
C SER A 91 9.31 -8.59 58.71
N ARG A 92 9.42 -7.27 58.58
CA ARG A 92 9.88 -6.38 59.66
C ARG A 92 8.83 -6.34 60.77
N PRO A 93 9.09 -6.90 61.97
CA PRO A 93 8.17 -6.78 63.09
C PRO A 93 7.99 -5.30 63.46
N PRO A 94 6.82 -4.88 63.99
CA PRO A 94 6.60 -3.51 64.42
C PRO A 94 7.58 -3.19 65.55
N GLN A 95 8.68 -2.55 65.20
CA GLN A 95 9.60 -1.99 66.17
C GLN A 95 8.88 -0.82 66.84
N ALA A 96 8.58 -1.01 68.14
CA ALA A 96 8.06 0.03 68.99
C ALA A 96 8.92 1.31 68.84
N PRO A 97 8.29 2.49 68.76
CA PRO A 97 9.03 3.72 68.54
C PRO A 97 9.98 3.97 69.71
N SER A 98 11.29 3.94 69.43
CA SER A 98 12.32 4.52 70.29
C SER A 98 12.12 6.04 70.31
N LEU A 99 11.26 6.49 71.22
CA LEU A 99 10.96 7.90 71.50
C LEU A 99 12.06 8.59 72.32
N ALA A 100 13.34 8.21 72.19
CA ALA A 100 14.37 8.68 73.12
C ALA A 100 15.72 9.05 72.48
N SER A 101 15.75 9.50 71.22
CA SER A 101 16.96 10.18 70.72
C SER A 101 16.66 11.21 69.65
N LYS A 102 16.11 12.35 70.07
CA LYS A 102 16.44 13.72 69.61
C LYS A 102 15.45 14.72 70.21
N ALA A 103 15.55 14.89 71.53
CA ALA A 103 15.18 16.16 72.14
C ALA A 103 16.44 17.05 72.12
N GLN A 104 16.56 17.92 71.11
CA GLN A 104 17.42 19.08 71.22
C GLN A 104 16.61 20.33 70.85
N PRO A 105 16.28 21.18 71.84
CA PRO A 105 15.62 22.45 71.61
C PRO A 105 16.66 23.54 71.36
N GLN A 106 16.64 24.16 70.18
CA GLN A 106 17.17 25.50 69.98
C GLN A 106 16.17 26.33 69.19
N ALA A 107 15.82 27.45 69.81
CA ALA A 107 14.76 28.37 69.45
C ALA A 107 15.31 29.49 68.52
N PRO A 108 14.61 30.63 68.31
CA PRO A 108 14.14 31.04 66.99
C PRO A 108 14.92 32.24 66.44
N ALA A 109 15.37 32.19 65.19
CA ALA A 109 15.99 33.33 64.51
C ALA A 109 15.26 33.66 63.21
N GLU A 110 14.56 34.79 63.26
CA GLU A 110 14.43 35.80 62.22
C GLU A 110 14.03 35.41 60.79
N ARG A 111 12.74 35.62 60.57
CA ARG A 111 12.12 36.14 59.34
C ARG A 111 13.00 37.20 58.65
N PRO A 112 13.13 37.13 57.31
CA PRO A 112 13.04 38.34 56.50
C PRO A 112 11.81 38.29 55.59
N ALA A 113 11.22 39.47 55.43
CA ALA A 113 9.97 39.76 54.78
C ALA A 113 9.88 39.33 53.29
N PRO A 114 8.65 39.10 52.80
CA PRO A 114 8.37 38.84 51.39
C PRO A 114 8.48 40.13 50.58
N ARG A 115 9.30 40.13 49.52
CA ARG A 115 9.22 41.16 48.49
C ARG A 115 8.12 40.77 47.50
N LEU A 116 6.96 41.38 47.72
CA LEU A 116 5.94 41.61 46.71
C LEU A 116 6.58 42.32 45.50
N GLY A 117 6.28 41.87 44.27
CA GLY A 117 6.56 42.67 43.08
C GLY A 117 7.02 41.93 41.81
N ARG A 118 6.38 40.82 41.43
CA ARG A 118 6.14 40.55 40.00
C ARG A 118 4.88 39.72 39.85
N GLU A 119 3.82 40.45 39.52
CA GLU A 119 2.58 40.09 38.83
C GLU A 119 2.33 38.59 38.57
N THR A 120 1.24 38.10 39.18
CA THR A 120 0.38 36.97 38.78
C THR A 120 -0.45 37.33 37.53
N PRO A 121 -1.31 36.45 36.94
CA PRO A 121 -1.30 35.00 36.64
C PRO A 121 -1.79 34.75 35.15
N PRO A 122 -2.08 33.52 34.62
CA PRO A 122 -2.17 32.22 35.28
C PRO A 122 -1.35 31.08 34.65
N ALA A 123 -1.06 30.13 35.53
CA ALA A 123 -0.79 28.76 35.18
C ALA A 123 -2.01 28.13 34.47
N ALA A 124 -1.78 27.54 33.30
CA ALA A 124 -2.54 26.38 32.83
C ALA A 124 -1.76 25.63 31.73
N ALA A 125 -1.56 24.33 31.99
CA ALA A 125 -1.16 23.24 31.10
C ALA A 125 0.33 23.11 30.70
N PRO A 126 0.97 21.95 30.97
CA PRO A 126 2.21 21.58 30.32
C PRO A 126 1.94 21.46 28.81
N GLN A 127 2.88 21.94 28.00
CA GLN A 127 2.94 21.77 26.55
C GLN A 127 3.27 20.30 26.17
N GLY A 128 2.72 19.34 26.91
CA GLY A 128 2.69 17.94 26.56
C GLY A 128 1.41 17.70 25.77
N GLU A 129 1.53 17.01 24.65
CA GLU A 129 0.45 16.83 23.67
C GLU A 129 0.20 18.12 22.88
N ARG A 130 0.98 18.31 21.81
CA ARG A 130 0.39 18.80 20.56
C ARG A 130 -0.78 17.85 20.29
N ARG A 131 -1.95 18.19 20.81
CA ARG A 131 -3.21 17.53 20.47
C ARG A 131 -3.20 17.53 18.96
N LEU A 132 -3.04 16.34 18.38
CA LEU A 132 -3.28 16.11 16.97
C LEU A 132 -4.64 16.74 16.73
N SER A 133 -4.65 17.90 16.07
CA SER A 133 -5.90 18.63 15.88
C SER A 133 -6.83 17.70 15.13
N ALA A 134 -8.13 17.74 15.39
CA ALA A 134 -9.09 16.95 14.62
C ALA A 134 -8.86 17.14 13.11
N ALA A 135 -8.46 18.35 12.70
CA ALA A 135 -8.08 18.69 11.34
C ALA A 135 -6.81 17.98 10.82
N ASP A 136 -5.84 17.67 11.68
CA ASP A 136 -4.63 16.94 11.29
C ASP A 136 -4.90 15.44 11.19
N PHE A 137 -5.77 14.91 12.04
CA PHE A 137 -6.23 13.53 11.96
C PHE A 137 -7.06 13.29 10.69
N GLU A 138 -7.95 14.23 10.35
CA GLU A 138 -8.76 14.20 9.13
C GLU A 138 -7.88 14.21 7.86
N ARG A 139 -6.79 14.99 7.85
CA ARG A 139 -5.82 15.00 6.75
C ARG A 139 -5.03 13.71 6.59
N LEU A 140 -4.74 13.02 7.69
CA LEU A 140 -4.05 11.73 7.64
C LEU A 140 -4.97 10.64 7.08
N LEU A 141 -6.23 10.60 7.53
CA LEU A 141 -7.24 9.69 7.01
C LEU A 141 -7.45 9.91 5.50
N ASP A 142 -7.65 11.16 5.05
CA ASP A 142 -7.78 11.49 3.62
C ASP A 142 -6.59 11.04 2.77
N ARG A 143 -5.38 11.09 3.35
CA ARG A 143 -4.16 10.68 2.66
C ARG A 143 -4.09 9.16 2.54
N GLU A 144 -4.39 8.42 3.59
CA GLU A 144 -4.43 6.95 3.57
C GLU A 144 -5.50 6.46 2.60
N ASP A 145 -6.68 7.08 2.62
CA ASP A 145 -7.82 6.73 1.75
C ASP A 145 -7.50 6.96 0.26
N ARG A 146 -6.65 7.93 -0.07
CA ARG A 146 -6.13 8.13 -1.44
C ARG A 146 -5.09 7.10 -1.83
N VAL A 147 -4.22 6.72 -0.91
CA VAL A 147 -3.18 5.69 -1.14
C VAL A 147 -3.83 4.33 -1.33
N GLU A 148 -4.84 3.99 -0.53
CA GLU A 148 -5.61 2.75 -0.71
C GLU A 148 -6.39 2.73 -2.02
N ARG A 149 -7.05 3.83 -2.41
CA ARG A 149 -7.74 3.90 -3.72
C ARG A 149 -6.76 3.76 -4.89
N ALA A 150 -5.56 4.35 -4.77
CA ALA A 150 -4.50 4.17 -5.75
C ALA A 150 -3.99 2.72 -5.80
N ALA A 151 -3.89 2.04 -4.66
CA ALA A 151 -3.50 0.63 -4.57
C ALA A 151 -4.60 -0.32 -5.11
N ARG A 152 -5.88 0.04 -4.96
CA ARG A 152 -7.04 -0.69 -5.53
C ARG A 152 -7.26 -0.41 -7.02
N GLY A 153 -6.45 0.45 -7.65
CA GLY A 153 -6.54 0.76 -9.08
C GLY A 153 -7.76 1.61 -9.46
N GLU A 154 -8.36 2.30 -8.49
CA GLU A 154 -9.56 3.12 -8.71
C GLU A 154 -9.16 4.50 -9.28
N PRO A 155 -9.83 5.01 -10.33
CA PRO A 155 -9.45 6.28 -10.94
C PRO A 155 -9.70 7.45 -10.00
N ILE A 156 -8.65 8.23 -9.71
CA ILE A 156 -8.71 9.43 -8.86
C ILE A 156 -9.72 10.42 -9.45
N ALA A 157 -10.90 10.52 -8.82
CA ALA A 157 -11.89 11.53 -9.15
C ALA A 157 -11.32 12.91 -8.76
N ARG A 158 -11.06 13.73 -9.78
CA ARG A 158 -10.58 15.10 -9.66
C ARG A 158 -11.61 15.92 -8.85
N PRO A 159 -11.22 16.66 -7.79
CA PRO A 159 -12.19 17.32 -6.92
C PRO A 159 -13.01 18.35 -7.70
N ALA A 160 -14.33 18.27 -7.54
CA ALA A 160 -15.30 19.13 -8.20
C ALA A 160 -15.04 20.59 -7.83
N SER A 161 -14.85 21.43 -8.84
CA SER A 161 -14.70 22.87 -8.67
C SER A 161 -15.99 23.47 -8.11
N ARG A 162 -15.82 24.27 -7.06
CA ARG A 162 -16.79 25.10 -6.34
C ARG A 162 -17.85 25.74 -7.25
N PRO A 163 -19.15 25.74 -6.88
CA PRO A 163 -20.19 26.36 -7.68
C PRO A 163 -20.19 27.88 -7.48
N GLY A 164 -20.11 28.63 -8.58
CA GLY A 164 -20.37 30.07 -8.60
C GLY A 164 -19.21 30.93 -9.10
N ILE A 165 -18.99 30.92 -10.42
CA ILE A 165 -18.71 32.07 -11.30
C ILE A 165 -19.06 31.58 -12.72
N ALA A 166 -19.86 32.36 -13.45
CA ALA A 166 -20.37 32.01 -14.78
C ALA A 166 -19.24 31.80 -15.82
N PRO A 167 -19.33 30.81 -16.73
CA PRO A 167 -18.28 30.56 -17.71
C PRO A 167 -18.55 31.33 -19.01
N SER A 168 -17.66 32.26 -19.37
CA SER A 168 -17.51 32.72 -20.75
C SER A 168 -16.52 31.79 -21.47
N GLN A 169 -17.07 31.01 -22.40
CA GLN A 169 -16.42 30.50 -23.61
C GLN A 169 -15.01 29.90 -23.47
N THR A 170 -14.94 28.58 -23.32
CA THR A 170 -13.99 27.82 -24.14
C THR A 170 -14.67 26.53 -24.59
N LYS A 171 -14.66 26.39 -25.91
CA LYS A 171 -15.33 25.40 -26.73
C LYS A 171 -14.60 24.05 -26.62
N GLU A 172 -15.40 22.98 -26.78
CA GLU A 172 -15.03 21.59 -27.09
C GLU A 172 -14.75 20.59 -25.97
N THR A 173 -15.79 19.79 -25.70
CA THR A 173 -15.84 18.32 -25.64
C THR A 173 -17.34 17.94 -25.59
N PRO A 174 -17.80 16.68 -25.67
CA PRO A 174 -17.23 15.42 -26.19
C PRO A 174 -18.26 14.60 -27.01
N ARG A 175 -17.84 13.62 -27.82
CA ARG A 175 -18.53 12.31 -28.00
C ARG A 175 -17.85 11.45 -29.07
N SER A 176 -17.84 10.15 -28.82
CA SER A 176 -17.56 9.05 -29.77
C SER A 176 -16.12 8.56 -29.87
N ARG A 177 -15.56 8.16 -28.74
CA ARG A 177 -14.44 7.20 -28.66
C ARG A 177 -14.99 5.78 -28.38
N ALA A 178 -15.84 5.29 -29.28
CA ALA A 178 -16.50 3.97 -29.18
C ALA A 178 -16.60 3.29 -30.56
N ARG A 179 -15.46 2.99 -31.19
CA ARG A 179 -15.38 2.23 -32.46
C ARG A 179 -14.04 1.47 -32.59
N ILE A 180 -13.60 0.74 -31.58
CA ILE A 180 -12.33 -0.01 -31.71
C ILE A 180 -12.44 -1.52 -31.41
N ASP A 181 -13.51 -2.08 -30.82
CA ASP A 181 -13.43 -3.47 -30.32
C ASP A 181 -14.54 -4.47 -30.72
N ASP A 182 -15.33 -4.25 -31.77
CA ASP A 182 -16.42 -5.20 -32.14
C ASP A 182 -16.19 -6.09 -33.39
N ASP A 183 -15.08 -5.98 -34.12
CA ASP A 183 -14.83 -6.80 -35.33
C ASP A 183 -13.94 -8.05 -35.09
N LEU A 184 -13.68 -8.45 -33.84
CA LEU A 184 -12.71 -9.51 -33.51
C LEU A 184 -13.32 -10.93 -33.38
N PHE A 185 -14.66 -11.10 -33.40
CA PHE A 185 -15.30 -12.38 -33.05
C PHE A 185 -16.34 -12.98 -34.02
N ASP A 186 -16.60 -12.40 -35.20
CA ASP A 186 -17.51 -13.05 -36.16
C ASP A 186 -16.77 -13.90 -37.21
N GLY A 187 -16.87 -15.21 -37.02
CA GLY A 187 -16.46 -16.23 -38.00
C GLY A 187 -17.41 -16.31 -39.20
N PRO A 188 -16.98 -16.92 -40.33
CA PRO A 188 -17.71 -16.86 -41.58
C PRO A 188 -18.72 -18.00 -41.68
N GLY A 189 -19.98 -17.70 -42.02
CA GLY A 189 -20.93 -18.75 -42.39
C GLY A 189 -22.39 -18.35 -42.52
N GLU A 190 -22.78 -18.01 -43.76
CA GLU A 190 -24.07 -18.32 -44.40
C GLU A 190 -25.37 -17.68 -43.87
N SER A 191 -26.09 -16.97 -44.76
CA SER A 191 -27.51 -17.18 -45.15
C SER A 191 -28.09 -15.91 -45.84
N PRO A 192 -29.24 -15.96 -46.55
CA PRO A 192 -29.30 -16.09 -48.00
C PRO A 192 -29.88 -14.84 -48.69
N SER A 193 -29.83 -14.85 -50.02
CA SER A 193 -30.34 -13.82 -50.92
C SER A 193 -31.74 -13.29 -50.58
N ALA A 194 -31.87 -11.97 -50.39
CA ALA A 194 -33.15 -11.28 -50.42
C ALA A 194 -33.34 -10.56 -51.78
N ASN A 195 -34.26 -11.12 -52.55
CA ASN A 195 -34.86 -10.67 -53.81
C ASN A 195 -35.14 -9.15 -53.87
N PRO A 196 -34.80 -8.44 -54.97
CA PRO A 196 -35.09 -7.01 -55.11
C PRO A 196 -36.56 -6.77 -55.47
N ARG A 197 -37.23 -5.92 -54.67
CA ARG A 197 -38.57 -5.40 -54.95
C ARG A 197 -38.60 -4.58 -56.26
N ALA A 198 -39.69 -4.79 -57.00
CA ALA A 198 -40.09 -4.23 -58.28
C ALA A 198 -40.08 -2.67 -58.38
N PRO A 199 -40.03 -2.11 -59.62
CA PRO A 199 -39.81 -0.70 -59.85
C PRO A 199 -41.09 0.14 -59.73
N ARG A 200 -40.91 1.39 -59.29
CA ARG A 200 -41.90 2.46 -59.43
C ARG A 200 -42.01 2.88 -60.90
N ARG A 201 -43.19 2.74 -61.49
CA ARG A 201 -43.78 3.75 -62.38
C ARG A 201 -45.29 3.59 -62.47
#